data_AF-A0A3E0C046-F1
#
_entry.id   AF-A0A3E0C046-F1
#
_cell.length_a   1.000
_cell.length_b   1.000
_cell.length_c   1.000
_cell.angle_alpha   90.00
_cell.angle_beta   90.00
_cell.angle_gamma   90.00
#
_symmetry.space_group_name_H-M   'P 1'
#
loop_
_entity.id
_entity.type
_entity.pdbx_description
1 polymer ?
#
loop_
_entity_poly.entity_id
_entity_poly.type
_entity_poly.pdbx_seq_one_letter_code
_entity_poly.pdbx_strand_id
1 'polypeptide(L)' 'MTDIDNFLHHWIYIGANAYDEYTFVPWLNRNVYRRTVDLCRVCIQ' A
#
# COMPACT_ATOMS: atom_id res chain seq x y z
N MET A 1 18.26 -16.04 -13.94
CA MET A 1 18.73 -14.88 -13.14
C MET A 1 17.78 -13.71 -13.41
N THR A 2 16.50 -13.87 -13.07
CA THR A 2 15.41 -13.00 -13.55
C THR A 2 14.26 -12.90 -12.53
N ASP A 3 14.05 -13.94 -11.71
CA ASP A 3 12.91 -13.95 -10.78
C ASP A 3 13.06 -13.01 -9.56
N ILE A 4 14.28 -12.86 -9.04
CA ILE A 4 14.54 -11.97 -7.88
C ILE A 4 14.34 -10.50 -8.27
N ASP A 5 14.76 -10.13 -9.48
CA ASP A 5 14.66 -8.75 -9.95
C ASP A 5 13.20 -8.36 -10.18
N ASN A 6 12.40 -9.25 -10.78
CA ASN A 6 10.96 -9.06 -10.94
C ASN A 6 10.22 -8.99 -9.60
N PHE A 7 10.58 -9.84 -8.64
CA PHE A 7 9.97 -9.83 -7.31
C PHE A 7 10.28 -8.52 -6.57
N LEU A 8 11.55 -8.10 -6.57
CA LEU A 8 11.97 -6.86 -5.91
C LEU A 8 11.28 -5.64 -6.54
N HIS A 9 11.27 -5.57 -7.88
CA HIS A 9 10.64 -4.49 -8.62
C HIS A 9 9.14 -4.38 -8.32
N HIS A 10 8.45 -5.52 -8.23
CA HIS A 10 7.03 -5.57 -7.88
C HIS A 10 6.74 -5.01 -6.48
N TRP A 11 7.53 -5.41 -5.47
CA TRP A 11 7.36 -4.90 -4.10
C TRP A 11 7.74 -3.43 -3.96
N ILE A 12 8.76 -2.97 -4.69
CA ILE A 12 9.10 -1.54 -4.76
C ILE A 12 7.94 -0.76 -5.37
N TYR A 13 7.35 -1.25 -6.47
CA TYR A 13 6.21 -0.61 -7.11
C TYR A 13 4.98 -0.54 -6.20
N ILE A 14 4.63 -1.64 -5.53
CA ILE A 14 3.51 -1.65 -4.58
C ILE A 14 3.78 -0.70 -3.41
N GLY A 15 4.99 -0.75 -2.84
CA GLY A 15 5.36 0.08 -1.70
C GLY A 15 5.41 1.56 -2.03
N ALA A 16 5.87 1.93 -3.23
CA ALA A 16 5.95 3.32 -3.68
C ALA A 16 4.56 3.96 -3.91
N ASN A 17 3.53 3.14 -4.14
CA ASN A 17 2.13 3.57 -4.28
C ASN A 17 1.32 3.33 -2.99
N ALA A 18 1.96 2.90 -1.91
CA ALA A 18 1.35 2.81 -0.60
C ALA A 18 1.51 4.14 0.13
N TYR A 19 0.41 4.68 0.64
CA TYR A 19 0.45 5.81 1.54
C TYR A 19 -0.37 5.50 2.80
N ASP A 20 0.12 6.01 3.92
CA ASP A 20 -0.46 5.78 5.21
C ASP A 20 -1.22 7.04 5.65
N GLU A 21 -2.52 6.90 5.89
CA GLU A 21 -3.38 7.97 6.40
C GLU A 21 -3.56 7.82 7.90
N TYR A 22 -3.40 8.95 8.62
CA TYR A 22 -3.69 9.04 10.04
C TYR A 22 -4.89 9.94 10.25
N THR A 23 -6.03 9.34 10.61
CA THR A 23 -7.30 10.07 10.77
C THR A 23 -7.81 9.91 12.19
N PHE A 24 -8.13 11.04 12.85
CA PHE A 24 -8.86 11.00 14.12
C PHE A 24 -10.31 10.61 13.86
N VAL A 25 -10.80 9.60 14.57
CA VAL A 25 -12.17 9.11 14.46
C VAL A 25 -12.94 9.50 15.73
N PRO A 26 -13.78 10.56 15.69
CA PRO A 26 -14.38 11.13 16.90
C PRO A 26 -15.26 10.15 17.66
N TRP A 27 -16.04 9.32 16.97
CA TRP A 27 -16.93 8.34 17.61
C TRP A 27 -16.20 7.14 18.23
N LEU A 28 -14.91 6.95 17.93
CA LEU A 28 -14.04 5.98 18.59
C LEU A 28 -13.08 6.65 19.59
N ASN A 29 -13.11 7.98 19.70
CA ASN A 29 -12.19 8.81 20.47
C ASN A 29 -10.72 8.37 20.34
N ARG A 30 -10.30 8.02 19.12
CA ARG A 30 -8.96 7.53 18.83
C ARG A 30 -8.54 7.87 17.42
N ASN A 31 -7.22 7.89 17.21
CA ASN A 31 -6.67 7.94 15.87
C ASN A 31 -6.66 6.54 15.24
N VAL A 32 -6.97 6.47 13.96
CA VAL A 32 -6.95 5.26 13.16
C VAL A 32 -5.91 5.43 12.06
N TYR A 33 -5.03 4.44 11.97
CA TYR A 33 -4.06 4.31 10.89
C TYR A 33 -4.70 3.50 9.76
N ARG A 34 -4.73 4.04 8.54
CA ARG A 34 -5.16 3.30 7.35
C ARG A 34 -4.04 3.32 6.35
N ARG A 35 -3.55 2.12 6.00
CA ARG A 35 -2.67 1.95 4.85
C ARG A 35 -3.53 1.79 3.61
N THR A 36 -3.45 2.73 2.69
CA THR A 36 -4.09 2.62 1.38
C THR A 36 -3.00 2.41 0.35
N VAL A 37 -3.15 1.35 -0.44
CA VAL A 37 -2.32 1.14 -1.62
C VAL A 37 -3.14 1.62 -2.80
N ASP A 38 -2.72 2.71 -3.44
CA ASP A 38 -3.32 3.13 -4.72
C ASP A 38 -2.82 2.18 -5.81
N LEU A 39 -3.42 1.01 -5.85
CA LEU A 39 -3.14 0.01 -6.87
C LEU A 39 -3.89 0.42 -8.14
N CYS A 40 -3.44 1.52 -8.78
CA CYS A 40 -3.89 1.91 -10.10
C CYS A 40 -3.62 0.75 -11.08
N ARG A 41 -4.62 -0.13 -11.24
CA ARG A 41 -4.62 -1.34 -12.08
C ARG A 41 -3.42 -2.27 -11.85
N VAL A 42 -3.51 -3.13 -10.85
CA VAL A 42 -3.09 -4.52 -11.07
C VAL A 42 -4.32 -5.38 -10.85
N CYS A 43 -5.05 -5.65 -11.93
CA CYS A 43 -5.89 -6.83 -12.00
C CYS A 43 -4.93 -8.02 -11.88
N ILE A 44 -4.71 -8.51 -10.67
CA ILE A 44 -4.13 -9.84 -10.47
C ILE A 44 -5.23 -10.78 -10.94
N GLN A 45 -5.06 -11.28 -12.15
CA GLN A 45 -5.87 -12.34 -12.74
C GLN A 45 -5.08 -13.64 -12.66
#